data_AF-A0A5M3MVZ0-F1
#
_entry.id   AF-A0A5M3MVZ0-F1
#
_cell.length_a   1.000
_cell.length_b   1.000
_cell.length_c   1.000
_cell.angle_alpha   90.00
_cell.angle_beta   90.00
_cell.angle_gamma   90.00
#
_symmetry.space_group_name_H-M   'P 1'
#
loop_
_entity.id
_entity.type
_entity.pdbx_description
1 polymer ?
#
loop_
_entity_poly.entity_id
_entity_poly.type
_entity_poly.pdbx_seq_one_letter_code
_entity_poly.pdbx_strand_id
1 'polypeptide(L)'
;MSKKRPPAEPSYFVHTILRPLKDFFAGPGERLKDAHMRAYTTEIFDNVCQRYIYYLSAMKKTEESLRRLKRGKKQTTALSFFGGGQQDNGRDEERIRQQMILDVDAFAKDGEGLGMDTQALDSFKMLLDMVQASLLEGILSFDVENFLVPNRFVDA
;
A
#
# COMPACT_ATOMS: atom_id res chain seq x y z
N MET A 1 11.45 2.88 23.87
CA MET A 1 11.11 3.23 22.48
C MET A 1 11.50 2.08 21.57
N SER A 2 10.55 1.18 21.27
CA SER A 2 10.84 -0.01 20.45
C SER A 2 11.05 0.42 19.01
N LYS A 3 12.28 0.32 18.51
CA LYS A 3 12.59 0.48 17.08
C LYS A 3 11.98 -0.72 16.35
N LYS A 4 10.67 -0.67 16.07
CA LYS A 4 9.99 -1.69 15.26
C LYS A 4 10.76 -1.78 13.94
N ARG A 5 11.30 -2.96 13.64
CA ARG A 5 12.04 -3.20 12.39
C ARG A 5 11.11 -2.90 11.21
N PRO A 6 11.65 -2.43 10.07
CA PRO A 6 10.85 -2.34 8.86
C PRO A 6 10.21 -3.70 8.56
N PRO A 7 8.99 -3.72 8.01
CA PRO A 7 8.33 -4.97 7.66
C PRO A 7 9.20 -5.74 6.65
N ALA A 8 9.37 -7.03 6.89
CA ALA A 8 10.21 -7.91 6.08
C ALA A 8 9.43 -9.10 5.50
N GLU A 9 8.22 -9.33 6.02
CA GLU A 9 7.35 -10.42 5.61
C GLU A 9 5.97 -9.85 5.25
N PRO A 10 5.26 -10.46 4.30
CA PRO A 10 3.88 -10.09 4.00
C PRO A 10 2.97 -10.34 5.21
N SER A 11 1.87 -9.62 5.25
CA SER A 11 0.83 -9.78 6.26
C SER A 11 0.26 -11.20 6.17
N TYR A 12 0.13 -11.86 7.33
CA TYR A 12 -0.37 -13.24 7.44
C TYR A 12 -1.65 -13.52 6.63
N PHE A 13 -2.57 -12.54 6.57
CA PHE A 13 -3.85 -12.72 5.90
C PHE A 13 -3.71 -12.81 4.36
N VAL A 14 -2.63 -12.30 3.75
CA VAL A 14 -2.47 -12.29 2.28
C VAL A 14 -2.55 -13.70 1.71
N HIS A 15 -1.88 -14.65 2.35
CA HIS A 15 -1.90 -16.07 1.97
C HIS A 15 -3.28 -16.73 2.16
N THR A 16 -4.16 -16.11 2.93
CA THR A 16 -5.52 -16.60 3.16
C THR A 16 -6.50 -16.14 2.07
N ILE A 17 -6.16 -15.15 1.24
CA ILE A 17 -7.06 -14.58 0.23
C ILE A 17 -7.44 -15.62 -0.82
N LEU A 18 -6.45 -16.33 -1.39
CA LEU A 18 -6.68 -17.37 -2.41
C LEU A 18 -6.84 -18.77 -1.81
N ARG A 19 -6.75 -18.91 -0.48
CA ARG A 19 -6.89 -20.21 0.19
C ARG A 19 -8.22 -20.91 -0.13
N PRO A 20 -9.39 -20.26 -0.08
CA PRO A 20 -10.65 -20.93 -0.42
C PRO A 20 -10.65 -21.52 -1.84
N LEU A 21 -9.99 -20.84 -2.78
CA LEU A 21 -9.85 -21.31 -4.15
C LEU A 21 -8.92 -22.52 -4.25
N LYS A 22 -7.77 -22.47 -3.56
CA LYS A 22 -6.83 -23.59 -3.42
C LYS A 22 -7.52 -24.81 -2.83
N ASP A 23 -8.25 -24.63 -1.73
CA ASP A 23 -8.97 -25.69 -1.02
C ASP A 23 -10.08 -26.30 -1.89
N PHE A 24 -10.80 -25.49 -2.67
CA PHE A 24 -11.82 -25.97 -3.61
C PHE A 24 -11.22 -26.87 -4.70
N PHE A 25 -10.15 -26.42 -5.38
CA PHE A 25 -9.50 -27.19 -6.44
C PHE A 25 -8.62 -28.33 -5.94
N ALA A 26 -8.30 -28.39 -4.64
CA ALA A 26 -7.68 -29.54 -4.00
C ALA A 26 -8.71 -30.57 -3.49
N GLY A 27 -10.00 -30.28 -3.60
CA GLY A 27 -11.08 -31.15 -3.12
C GLY A 27 -12.20 -31.29 -4.15
N PRO A 28 -13.43 -30.80 -3.88
CA PRO A 28 -14.59 -31.04 -4.76
C PRO A 28 -14.39 -30.58 -6.22
N GLY A 29 -13.56 -29.56 -6.44
CA GLY A 29 -13.25 -28.99 -7.74
C GLY A 29 -12.06 -29.61 -8.47
N GLU A 30 -11.42 -30.66 -7.93
CA GLU A 30 -10.17 -31.21 -8.49
C GLU A 30 -10.28 -31.56 -9.98
N ARG A 31 -11.39 -32.19 -10.39
CA ARG A 31 -11.65 -32.55 -11.79
C ARG A 31 -11.84 -31.36 -12.74
N LEU A 32 -12.08 -30.17 -12.19
CA LEU A 32 -12.29 -28.92 -12.93
C LEU A 32 -11.02 -28.08 -13.01
N LYS A 33 -9.95 -28.47 -12.32
CA LYS A 33 -8.75 -27.66 -12.13
C LYS A 33 -8.12 -27.22 -13.44
N ASP A 34 -7.86 -28.15 -14.35
CA ASP A 34 -7.17 -27.85 -15.62
C ASP A 34 -7.98 -26.92 -16.52
N ALA A 35 -9.31 -27.02 -16.47
CA ALA A 35 -10.20 -26.22 -17.30
C ALA A 35 -10.53 -24.85 -16.69
N HIS A 36 -10.61 -24.75 -15.35
CA HIS A 36 -11.23 -23.59 -14.70
C HIS A 36 -10.35 -22.87 -13.69
N MET A 37 -9.30 -23.50 -13.14
CA MET A 37 -8.50 -22.89 -12.06
C MET A 37 -7.93 -21.55 -12.45
N ARG A 38 -7.34 -21.45 -13.65
CA ARG A 38 -6.76 -20.19 -14.14
C ARG A 38 -7.84 -19.10 -14.24
N ALA A 39 -8.95 -19.38 -14.92
CA ALA A 39 -10.01 -18.40 -15.15
C ALA A 39 -10.60 -17.86 -13.83
N TYR A 40 -10.89 -18.76 -12.88
CA TYR A 40 -11.43 -18.39 -11.58
C TYR A 40 -10.42 -17.63 -10.74
N THR A 41 -9.14 -18.04 -10.77
CA THR A 41 -8.06 -17.31 -10.11
C THR A 41 -7.98 -15.90 -10.66
N THR A 42 -7.96 -15.75 -11.98
CA THR A 42 -7.87 -14.45 -12.65
C THR A 42 -9.01 -13.52 -12.23
N GLU A 43 -10.27 -13.99 -12.27
CA GLU A 43 -11.42 -13.17 -11.92
C GLU A 43 -11.43 -12.75 -10.44
N ILE A 44 -11.12 -13.69 -9.53
CA ILE A 44 -11.07 -13.41 -8.10
C ILE A 44 -9.92 -12.44 -7.79
N PHE A 45 -8.74 -12.70 -8.36
CA PHE A 45 -7.57 -11.86 -8.19
C PHE A 45 -7.83 -10.42 -8.66
N ASP A 46 -8.42 -10.27 -9.85
CA ASP A 46 -8.79 -8.96 -10.40
C ASP A 46 -9.77 -8.21 -9.48
N ASN A 47 -10.80 -8.89 -8.99
CA ASN A 47 -11.75 -8.31 -8.02
C ASN A 47 -11.07 -7.86 -6.72
N VAL A 48 -10.10 -8.63 -6.22
CA VAL A 48 -9.33 -8.25 -5.03
C VAL A 48 -8.48 -7.02 -5.33
N CYS A 49 -7.76 -6.97 -6.45
CA CYS A 49 -7.00 -5.80 -6.88
C CYS A 49 -7.87 -4.54 -6.94
N GLN A 50 -9.06 -4.62 -7.55
CA GLN A 50 -10.00 -3.50 -7.62
C GLN A 50 -10.44 -3.02 -6.23
N ARG A 51 -10.64 -3.93 -5.26
CA ARG A 51 -10.95 -3.55 -3.87
C ARG A 51 -9.78 -2.84 -3.20
N TYR A 52 -8.55 -3.32 -3.36
CA TYR A 52 -7.36 -2.64 -2.85
C TYR A 52 -7.26 -1.22 -3.43
N ILE A 53 -7.41 -1.09 -4.76
CA ILE A 53 -7.42 0.22 -5.45
C ILE A 53 -8.50 1.14 -4.88
N TYR A 54 -9.72 0.63 -4.65
CA TYR A 54 -10.81 1.40 -4.10
C TYR A 54 -10.46 1.96 -2.71
N TYR A 55 -9.96 1.10 -1.80
CA TYR A 55 -9.60 1.54 -0.45
C TYR A 55 -8.42 2.52 -0.46
N LEU A 56 -7.37 2.26 -1.24
CA LEU A 56 -6.24 3.17 -1.37
C LEU A 56 -6.68 4.53 -1.94
N SER A 57 -7.55 4.54 -2.95
CA SER A 57 -8.09 5.76 -3.53
C SER A 57 -8.93 6.54 -2.53
N ALA A 58 -9.75 5.86 -1.73
CA ALA A 58 -10.56 6.48 -0.67
C ALA A 58 -9.69 7.07 0.44
N MET A 59 -8.60 6.40 0.81
CA MET A 59 -7.60 6.92 1.76
C MET A 59 -6.93 8.18 1.22
N LYS A 60 -6.42 8.17 -0.02
CA LYS A 60 -5.79 9.35 -0.65
C LYS A 60 -6.73 10.56 -0.72
N LYS A 61 -8.01 10.35 -1.11
CA LYS A 61 -9.03 11.41 -1.11
C LYS A 61 -9.28 11.98 0.29
N THR A 62 -9.31 11.12 1.29
CA THR A 62 -9.48 11.52 2.69
C THR A 62 -8.29 12.36 3.17
N GLU A 63 -7.06 11.93 2.89
CA GLU A 63 -5.84 12.68 3.22
C GLU A 63 -5.80 14.05 2.54
N GLU A 64 -6.14 14.14 1.26
CA GLU A 64 -6.19 15.41 0.53
C GLU A 64 -7.23 16.37 1.13
N SER A 65 -8.42 15.85 1.48
CA SER A 65 -9.47 16.65 2.12
C SER A 65 -9.02 17.22 3.47
N LEU A 66 -8.31 16.42 4.28
CA LEU A 66 -7.73 16.85 5.54
C LEU A 66 -6.62 17.88 5.33
N ARG A 67 -5.78 17.71 4.30
CA ARG A 67 -4.71 18.66 3.96
C ARG A 67 -5.28 20.02 3.54
N ARG A 68 -6.36 20.02 2.74
CA ARG A 68 -7.10 21.25 2.36
C ARG A 68 -7.74 21.91 3.58
N LEU A 69 -8.38 21.15 4.47
CA LEU A 69 -8.95 21.67 5.71
C LEU A 69 -7.89 22.32 6.61
N LYS A 70 -6.75 21.65 6.80
CA LYS A 70 -5.60 22.18 7.56
C LYS A 70 -5.03 23.46 6.93
N ARG A 71 -5.00 23.58 5.60
CA ARG A 71 -4.60 24.80 4.89
C ARG A 71 -5.62 25.93 5.06
N GLY A 72 -6.91 25.63 4.98
CA GLY A 72 -7.99 26.61 5.21
C GLY A 72 -8.02 27.17 6.63
N LYS A 73 -7.66 26.34 7.63
CA LYS A 73 -7.60 26.77 9.04
C LYS A 73 -6.39 27.66 9.39
N LYS A 74 -5.37 27.73 8.51
CA LYS A 74 -4.22 28.63 8.67
C LYS A 74 -4.54 30.11 8.41
N GLN A 75 -5.69 30.45 7.83
CA GLN A 75 -6.11 31.85 7.67
C GLN A 75 -6.88 32.42 8.86
N THR A 76 -7.31 31.61 9.84
CA THR A 76 -8.18 32.13 10.92
C THR A 76 -7.85 31.73 12.34
N THR A 77 -6.87 30.86 12.64
CA THR A 77 -6.49 30.69 14.06
C THR A 77 -5.08 30.15 14.25
N ALA A 78 -4.19 31.03 14.69
CA ALA A 78 -3.00 30.67 15.43
C ALA A 78 -3.40 30.19 16.84
N LEU A 79 -3.83 28.94 16.98
CA LEU A 79 -3.91 28.26 18.27
C LEU A 79 -3.44 26.81 18.11
N SER A 80 -2.21 26.61 18.54
CA SER A 80 -1.53 25.35 18.77
C SER A 80 -2.32 24.46 19.73
N PHE A 81 -2.78 23.28 19.30
CA PHE A 81 -3.30 22.26 20.21
C PHE A 81 -2.94 20.81 19.86
N PHE A 82 -2.01 20.56 18.93
CA PHE A 82 -1.38 19.23 18.81
C PHE A 82 0.12 19.42 18.60
N GLY A 83 0.83 19.53 19.73
CA GLY A 83 2.28 19.40 19.80
C GLY A 83 2.69 17.93 19.72
N GLY A 84 3.67 17.66 18.85
CA GLY A 84 4.35 16.37 18.74
C GLY A 84 3.88 15.50 17.58
N GLY A 85 4.75 15.22 16.61
CA GLY A 85 4.60 14.03 15.77
C GLY A 85 4.72 14.17 14.24
N GLN A 86 5.17 15.30 13.67
CA GLN A 86 5.33 15.39 12.21
C GLN A 86 6.36 14.38 11.66
N GLN A 87 7.39 14.05 12.46
CA GLN A 87 8.42 13.07 12.11
C GLN A 87 8.01 11.61 12.36
N ASP A 88 7.00 11.37 13.20
CA ASP A 88 6.52 10.02 13.55
C ASP A 88 5.45 9.56 12.55
N ASN A 89 4.56 10.48 12.14
CA ASN A 89 3.52 10.21 11.16
C ASN A 89 4.10 9.78 9.80
N GLY A 90 5.17 10.43 9.33
CA GLY A 90 5.82 10.07 8.07
C GLY A 90 6.51 8.69 8.10
N ARG A 91 7.03 8.26 9.26
CA ARG A 91 7.65 6.93 9.42
C ARG A 91 6.62 5.81 9.48
N ASP A 92 5.48 6.05 10.11
CA ASP A 92 4.41 5.05 10.17
C ASP A 92 3.73 4.88 8.81
N GLU A 93 3.50 5.98 8.09
CA GLU A 93 3.05 5.91 6.70
C GLU A 93 4.02 5.13 5.81
N GLU A 94 5.32 5.38 5.93
CA GLU A 94 6.35 4.66 5.17
C GLU A 94 6.36 3.16 5.48
N ARG A 95 6.23 2.78 6.76
CA ARG A 95 6.10 1.38 7.14
C ARG A 95 4.85 0.72 6.58
N ILE A 96 3.71 1.41 6.62
CA ILE A 96 2.45 0.91 6.06
C ILE A 96 2.61 0.68 4.55
N ARG A 97 3.30 1.57 3.84
CA ARG A 97 3.58 1.42 2.40
C ARG A 97 4.50 0.23 2.11
N GLN A 98 5.60 0.09 2.85
CA GLN A 98 6.51 -1.04 2.69
C GLN A 98 5.79 -2.38 2.92
N GLN A 99 4.93 -2.45 3.94
CA GLN A 99 4.08 -3.62 4.16
C GLN A 99 3.16 -3.88 2.97
N MET A 100 2.54 -2.83 2.42
CA MET A 100 1.64 -2.96 1.26
C MET A 100 2.36 -3.50 0.03
N ILE A 101 3.61 -3.09 -0.22
CA ILE A 101 4.42 -3.64 -1.31
C ILE A 101 4.63 -5.13 -1.11
N LEU A 102 5.06 -5.54 0.10
CA LEU A 102 5.26 -6.95 0.43
C LEU A 102 3.97 -7.76 0.27
N ASP A 103 2.84 -7.18 0.67
CA ASP A 103 1.53 -7.82 0.58
C ASP A 103 1.10 -8.01 -0.88
N VAL A 104 1.26 -6.98 -1.73
CA VAL A 104 0.92 -7.04 -3.15
C VAL A 104 1.83 -8.01 -3.91
N ASP A 105 3.14 -8.01 -3.60
CA ASP A 105 4.10 -8.93 -4.21
C ASP A 105 3.83 -10.39 -3.81
N ALA A 106 3.52 -10.63 -2.54
CA ALA A 106 3.17 -11.98 -2.06
C ALA A 106 1.85 -12.45 -2.67
N PHE A 107 0.85 -11.56 -2.78
CA PHE A 107 -0.42 -11.86 -3.42
C PHE A 107 -0.23 -12.24 -4.88
N ALA A 108 0.60 -11.48 -5.63
CA ALA A 108 0.93 -11.76 -7.02
C ALA A 108 1.53 -13.16 -7.21
N LYS A 109 2.53 -13.51 -6.39
CA LYS A 109 3.16 -14.85 -6.38
C LYS A 109 2.15 -15.95 -6.09
N ASP A 110 1.22 -15.72 -5.16
CA ASP A 110 0.16 -16.67 -4.86
C ASP A 110 -0.80 -16.89 -6.06
N GLY A 111 -1.08 -15.85 -6.84
CA GLY A 111 -1.86 -15.94 -8.07
C GLY A 111 -1.12 -16.64 -9.21
N GLU A 112 0.17 -16.32 -9.41
CA GLU A 112 1.04 -16.98 -10.39
C GLU A 112 1.18 -18.48 -10.13
N GLY A 113 1.26 -18.88 -8.85
CA GLY A 113 1.26 -20.27 -8.43
C GLY A 113 -0.02 -21.05 -8.82
N LEU A 114 -1.09 -20.36 -9.20
CA LEU A 114 -2.35 -20.92 -9.69
C LEU A 114 -2.52 -20.77 -11.21
N GLY A 115 -1.44 -20.45 -11.92
CA GLY A 115 -1.39 -20.42 -13.39
C GLY A 115 -1.94 -19.15 -14.01
N MET A 116 -2.11 -18.09 -13.22
CA MET A 116 -2.48 -16.76 -13.71
C MET A 116 -1.25 -16.00 -14.22
N ASP A 117 -1.43 -15.17 -15.25
CA ASP A 117 -0.47 -14.15 -15.67
C ASP A 117 -0.83 -12.81 -15.02
N THR A 118 -0.08 -12.41 -13.99
CA THR A 118 -0.26 -11.14 -13.26
C THR A 118 0.00 -9.93 -14.15
N GLN A 119 0.93 -10.03 -15.10
CA GLN A 119 1.35 -8.94 -15.99
C GLN A 119 0.33 -8.70 -17.11
N ALA A 120 -0.59 -9.63 -17.34
CA ALA A 120 -1.72 -9.42 -18.26
C ALA A 120 -2.85 -8.58 -17.63
N LEU A 121 -2.88 -8.39 -16.30
CA LEU A 121 -3.98 -7.74 -15.61
C LEU A 121 -3.74 -6.25 -15.37
N ASP A 122 -4.58 -5.42 -15.97
CA ASP A 122 -4.49 -3.96 -15.84
C ASP A 122 -4.77 -3.50 -14.40
N SER A 123 -5.72 -4.11 -13.70
CA SER A 123 -5.97 -3.81 -12.28
C SER A 123 -4.75 -4.10 -11.40
N PHE A 124 -3.96 -5.13 -11.73
CA PHE A 124 -2.74 -5.43 -10.99
C PHE A 124 -1.65 -4.40 -11.25
N LYS A 125 -1.43 -4.02 -12.52
CA LYS A 125 -0.51 -2.93 -12.88
C LYS A 125 -0.87 -1.63 -12.19
N MET A 126 -2.15 -1.26 -12.23
CA MET A 126 -2.66 -0.06 -11.56
C MET A 126 -2.44 -0.12 -10.04
N LEU A 127 -2.67 -1.27 -9.41
CA LEU A 127 -2.42 -1.43 -7.98
C LEU A 127 -0.93 -1.28 -7.66
N LEU A 128 -0.07 -1.92 -8.44
CA LEU A 128 1.38 -1.83 -8.27
C LEU A 128 1.86 -0.39 -8.42
N ASP A 129 1.43 0.30 -9.47
CA ASP A 129 1.72 1.71 -9.72
C ASP A 129 1.23 2.60 -8.56
N MET A 130 0.03 2.36 -8.02
CA MET A 130 -0.49 3.15 -6.91
C MET A 130 0.34 3.01 -5.63
N VAL A 131 0.83 1.81 -5.35
CA VAL A 131 1.65 1.51 -4.17
C VAL A 131 3.07 2.04 -4.36
N GLN A 132 3.65 1.92 -5.57
CA GLN A 132 4.99 2.41 -5.89
C GLN A 132 5.05 3.94 -6.08
N ALA A 133 4.07 4.57 -6.73
CA ALA A 133 4.01 6.02 -6.86
C ALA A 133 3.87 6.68 -5.48
N SER A 134 3.15 6.05 -4.55
CA SER A 134 3.10 6.51 -3.16
C SER A 134 4.45 6.42 -2.45
N LEU A 135 5.34 5.51 -2.85
CA LEU A 135 6.71 5.39 -2.33
C LEU A 135 7.59 6.54 -2.85
N LEU A 136 7.49 6.86 -4.14
CA LEU A 136 8.22 7.96 -4.78
C LEU A 136 7.83 9.34 -4.20
N GLU A 137 6.54 9.59 -3.97
CA GLU A 137 6.08 10.83 -3.30
C GLU A 137 6.62 10.95 -1.86
N GLY A 138 6.72 9.82 -1.14
CA GLY A 138 7.30 9.76 0.21
C GLY A 138 8.78 10.12 0.22
N ILE A 139 9.57 9.52 -0.68
CA ILE A 139 11.02 9.76 -0.82
C ILE A 139 11.30 11.23 -1.20
N LEU A 140 10.59 11.77 -2.19
CA LEU A 140 10.77 13.16 -2.61
C LEU A 140 10.38 14.17 -1.51
N SER A 141 9.40 13.84 -0.65
CA SER A 141 9.07 14.71 0.49
C SER A 141 10.20 14.76 1.52
N PHE A 142 10.94 13.66 1.70
CA PHE A 142 12.05 13.54 2.63
C PHE A 142 13.30 14.29 2.13
N ASP A 143 13.56 14.24 0.83
CA ASP A 143 14.68 14.95 0.21
C ASP A 143 14.49 16.47 0.19
N VAL A 144 13.25 16.96 0.04
CA VAL A 144 12.96 18.40 0.07
C VAL A 144 13.10 18.99 1.48
N GLU A 145 12.68 18.27 2.53
CA GLU A 145 12.87 18.75 3.92
C GLU A 145 14.36 18.73 4.33
N ASN A 146 15.16 17.79 3.85
CA ASN A 146 16.60 17.73 4.15
C ASN A 146 17.45 18.74 3.39
N PHE A 147 16.96 19.32 2.27
CA PHE A 147 17.70 20.32 1.49
C PHE A 147 17.35 21.78 1.88
N LEU A 148 16.31 22.00 2.70
CA LEU A 148 15.80 23.34 3.05
C LEU A 148 16.25 23.90 4.40
N VAL A 149 17.30 23.34 5.01
CA VAL A 149 18.03 24.03 6.08
C VAL A 149 19.41 24.44 5.55
N PRO A 150 19.57 25.65 4.98
CA PRO A 150 20.88 26.24 4.85
C PRO A 150 21.44 26.41 6.27
N ASN A 151 22.62 25.84 6.50
CA ASN A 151 23.45 26.07 7.68
C ASN A 151 23.39 27.56 8.05
N ARG A 152 22.59 27.91 9.06
CA ARG A 152 22.72 29.21 9.72
C ARG A 152 23.90 29.08 10.65
N PHE A 153 24.98 29.75 10.26
CA PHE A 153 25.88 30.51 11.12
C PHE A 153 25.81 30.17 12.61
N VAL A 154 26.88 29.58 13.12
CA VAL A 154 27.31 29.83 14.48
C VAL A 154 28.71 30.39 14.39
N ASP A 155 28.80 31.71 14.40
CA ASP A 155 30.01 32.42 14.82
C ASP A 155 30.22 32.15 16.31
N ALA A 156 31.44 31.73 16.65
CA ALA A 156 32.14 32.07 17.89
C ALA A 156 33.64 31.93 17.66
#